data_AF-A0A945RZI2-F1
#
_entry.id   AF-A0A945RZI2-F1
#
_cell.length_a   1.000
_cell.length_b   1.000
_cell.length_c   1.000
_cell.angle_alpha   90.00
_cell.angle_beta   90.00
_cell.angle_gamma   90.00
#
_symmetry.space_group_name_H-M   'P 1'
#
loop_
_entity.id
_entity.type
_entity.pdbx_description
1 polymer ?
#
loop_
_entity_poly.entity_id
_entity_poly.type
_entity_poly.pdbx_seq_one_letter_code
_entity_poly.pdbx_strand_id
1 'polypeptide(L)'
;MLGAAGSGGSHHNITIKGGRIGIDTHGYPPEFSERTTGTQPTPTMAHVTLLDQTETALVNKSRGPLIAVGWKIRTITKGPAIRTEKGWASSTFNGGFALIDSVVQLGGDAAGGTVIEAEKSFYMRNVYVQHAGAIVEGVRGNADGWARINELAFPIQPAPFKGITIAEPIYLNGRRQTVPYVKVANAKPPPDSLRSRHLWTAHFPSWQDGNAVNVKAPPYSAAGDGTTDDTAALQKAVDENEIVFLPKGYYRLTDTLRLKPNSKLIGVAHHLSTIIARPPYGALGKRDTARPLVETADTANAETIIAFVGIMLFPEAPEETVERHGGMLPFYGLHWRSGGASIVRSPQVSRSRLYGFPRGRIKGISTFTYSHPAVRISGHGGGRWYNFFIHGLSSGTKDYRHILVDKAQGPLSFYHLHAQHSDSAAQCEVRDSQNVRIYGVKTEYQTRFLIGANTESLHIFGHGGNATSVPGSAHYLFTDCRDLLVSNMSDQINFRQKTPRTIPYHKHPVVPFTQYAPFIVSENGRETRIPVLERPVLWRSGY
;
A
#
# COMPACT_ATOMS: atom_id res chain seq x y z
N MET A 1 -21.17 8.02 3.87
CA MET A 1 -20.61 6.71 3.49
C MET A 1 -20.37 5.92 4.76
N LEU A 2 -20.89 4.69 4.84
CA LEU A 2 -20.68 3.80 5.98
C LEU A 2 -19.59 2.77 5.60
N GLY A 3 -18.53 2.71 6.40
CA GLY A 3 -17.33 1.92 6.15
C GLY A 3 -16.32 2.58 5.21
N ALA A 4 -15.19 1.89 5.02
CA ALA A 4 -14.19 2.13 4.00
C ALA A 4 -13.58 0.79 3.53
N ALA A 5 -12.63 0.82 2.61
CA ALA A 5 -11.95 -0.36 2.08
C ALA A 5 -11.27 -1.11 3.24
N GLY A 6 -11.61 -2.39 3.40
CA GLY A 6 -11.17 -3.19 4.54
C GLY A 6 -10.38 -4.45 4.16
N SER A 7 -9.53 -4.91 5.09
CA SER A 7 -8.55 -5.99 4.85
C SER A 7 -7.52 -5.62 3.78
N GLY A 8 -7.16 -4.34 3.75
CA GLY A 8 -6.33 -3.72 2.73
C GLY A 8 -7.15 -3.08 1.60
N GLY A 9 -6.45 -2.32 0.75
CA GLY A 9 -7.04 -1.58 -0.36
C GLY A 9 -7.37 -0.13 0.00
N SER A 10 -7.85 0.60 -1.01
CA SER A 10 -8.06 2.04 -0.95
C SER A 10 -9.18 2.56 -1.83
N HIS A 11 -9.78 3.66 -1.37
CA HIS A 11 -10.72 4.48 -2.13
C HIS A 11 -10.04 5.70 -2.72
N HIS A 12 -10.52 6.15 -3.88
CA HIS A 12 -9.94 7.29 -4.59
C HIS A 12 -11.02 8.15 -5.21
N ASN A 13 -10.81 9.47 -5.24
CA ASN A 13 -11.65 10.43 -5.95
C ASN A 13 -13.14 10.37 -5.57
N ILE A 14 -13.43 10.35 -4.27
CA ILE A 14 -14.80 10.35 -3.75
C ILE A 14 -15.21 11.77 -3.39
N THR A 15 -16.43 12.18 -3.75
CA THR A 15 -17.05 13.42 -3.26
C THR A 15 -18.37 13.10 -2.55
N ILE A 16 -18.52 13.57 -1.32
CA ILE A 16 -19.74 13.46 -0.51
C ILE A 16 -20.21 14.86 -0.14
N LYS A 17 -21.47 15.16 -0.46
CA LYS A 17 -22.11 16.45 -0.22
C LYS A 17 -23.30 16.27 0.72
N GLY A 18 -23.35 17.02 1.82
CA GLY A 18 -24.39 16.91 2.83
C GLY A 18 -24.33 15.62 3.66
N GLY A 19 -25.45 15.29 4.32
CA GLY A 19 -25.57 14.18 5.26
C GLY A 19 -25.09 14.52 6.67
N ARG A 20 -25.46 13.69 7.66
CA ARG A 20 -25.02 13.88 9.06
C ARG A 20 -23.52 13.70 9.20
N ILE A 21 -23.03 12.55 8.72
CA ILE A 21 -21.62 12.17 8.73
C ILE A 21 -21.18 11.84 7.31
N GLY A 22 -20.03 12.37 6.90
CA GLY A 22 -19.48 12.18 5.55
C GLY A 22 -18.98 10.76 5.38
N ILE A 23 -18.03 10.35 6.23
CA ILE A 23 -17.53 8.98 6.33
C ILE A 23 -17.61 8.52 7.78
N ASP A 24 -18.25 7.40 8.00
CA ASP A 24 -18.35 6.73 9.31
C ASP A 24 -17.73 5.34 9.19
N THR A 25 -16.68 5.06 9.95
CA THR A 25 -15.94 3.79 9.87
C THR A 25 -16.34 2.78 10.95
N HIS A 26 -17.35 3.04 11.78
CA HIS A 26 -17.81 2.14 12.85
C HIS A 26 -18.24 0.74 12.37
N GLY A 27 -18.57 0.57 11.09
CA GLY A 27 -18.94 -0.73 10.49
C GLY A 27 -20.43 -0.81 10.13
N TYR A 28 -20.96 -2.02 9.95
CA TYR A 28 -22.36 -2.24 9.56
C TYR A 28 -23.27 -2.42 10.79
N PRO A 29 -24.46 -1.77 10.83
CA PRO A 29 -25.50 -2.06 11.82
C PRO A 29 -26.05 -3.49 11.68
N PRO A 30 -26.66 -4.08 12.72
CA PRO A 30 -27.11 -3.43 13.97
C PRO A 30 -26.06 -3.33 15.09
N GLU A 31 -24.84 -3.81 14.90
CA GLU A 31 -23.91 -3.98 16.02
C GLU A 31 -22.97 -2.79 16.24
N PHE A 32 -23.50 -1.62 16.59
CA PHE A 32 -22.67 -0.57 17.22
C PHE A 32 -22.37 -0.96 18.68
N SER A 33 -21.63 -2.05 18.91
CA SER A 33 -21.10 -2.36 20.24
C SER A 33 -19.76 -1.66 20.44
N GLU A 34 -19.45 -1.28 21.69
CA GLU A 34 -18.13 -0.73 22.05
C GLU A 34 -16.96 -1.65 21.61
N ARG A 35 -17.24 -2.95 21.46
CA ARG A 35 -16.28 -4.00 21.08
C ARG A 35 -16.04 -4.10 19.58
N THR A 36 -16.80 -3.40 18.74
CA THR A 36 -16.58 -3.43 17.28
C THR A 36 -15.27 -2.77 16.89
N THR A 37 -14.63 -3.34 15.86
CA THR A 37 -13.32 -2.88 15.37
C THR A 37 -13.42 -1.90 14.21
N GLY A 38 -14.63 -1.46 13.84
CA GLY A 38 -14.85 -0.67 12.65
C GLY A 38 -14.43 -1.37 11.36
N THR A 39 -14.16 -0.55 10.34
CA THR A 39 -13.61 -0.97 9.05
C THR A 39 -12.32 -1.79 9.23
N GLN A 40 -12.24 -2.95 8.56
CA GLN A 40 -11.10 -3.88 8.60
C GLN A 40 -9.83 -3.26 7.97
N PRO A 41 -8.62 -3.78 8.20
CA PRO A 41 -7.57 -2.89 8.68
C PRO A 41 -6.86 -1.98 7.68
N THR A 42 -6.41 -0.84 8.24
CA THR A 42 -5.63 0.23 7.59
C THR A 42 -6.28 0.79 6.33
N PRO A 43 -7.54 1.26 6.41
CA PRO A 43 -8.22 1.84 5.27
C PRO A 43 -7.42 3.03 4.76
N THR A 44 -7.18 3.06 3.45
CA THR A 44 -6.45 4.13 2.79
C THR A 44 -7.37 4.86 1.84
N MET A 45 -7.33 6.18 1.81
CA MET A 45 -8.21 6.96 0.96
C MET A 45 -7.46 8.16 0.39
N ALA A 46 -7.43 8.26 -0.94
CA ALA A 46 -6.81 9.39 -1.63
C ALA A 46 -7.85 10.30 -2.30
N HIS A 47 -7.59 11.61 -2.28
CA HIS A 47 -8.39 12.60 -3.02
C HIS A 47 -9.89 12.56 -2.68
N VAL A 48 -10.23 12.51 -1.39
CA VAL A 48 -11.63 12.58 -0.93
C VAL A 48 -12.06 14.03 -0.73
N THR A 49 -13.31 14.36 -1.05
CA THR A 49 -13.92 15.66 -0.82
C THR A 49 -15.19 15.49 0.02
N LEU A 50 -15.23 16.11 1.21
CA LEU A 50 -16.35 16.07 2.13
C LEU A 50 -16.87 17.50 2.32
N LEU A 51 -18.12 17.74 1.95
CA LEU A 51 -18.73 19.07 1.93
C LEU A 51 -19.99 19.09 2.77
N ASP A 52 -20.02 19.99 3.74
CA ASP A 52 -21.21 20.49 4.43
C ASP A 52 -22.00 19.40 5.17
N GLN A 53 -21.29 18.53 5.89
CA GLN A 53 -21.91 17.59 6.81
C GLN A 53 -22.56 18.32 7.99
N THR A 54 -23.72 17.85 8.46
CA THR A 54 -24.48 18.49 9.53
C THR A 54 -24.04 18.11 10.94
N GLU A 55 -23.14 17.13 11.09
CA GLU A 55 -22.52 16.79 12.38
C GLU A 55 -20.99 16.85 12.30
N THR A 56 -20.38 15.99 11.49
CA THR A 56 -18.92 15.94 11.31
C THR A 56 -18.55 15.32 9.96
N ALA A 57 -17.37 15.64 9.41
CA ALA A 57 -16.97 15.09 8.12
C ALA A 57 -16.55 13.61 8.25
N LEU A 58 -15.81 13.26 9.30
CA LEU A 58 -15.28 11.91 9.53
C LEU A 58 -15.50 11.45 10.98
N VAL A 59 -16.01 10.23 11.14
CA VAL A 59 -15.90 9.44 12.38
C VAL A 59 -15.02 8.22 12.13
N ASN A 60 -13.88 8.14 12.82
CA ASN A 60 -12.90 7.08 12.67
C ASN A 60 -12.78 6.16 13.88
N LYS A 61 -13.04 4.86 13.69
CA LYS A 61 -12.77 3.77 14.65
C LYS A 61 -12.21 2.54 13.93
N SER A 62 -11.53 2.74 12.80
CA SER A 62 -11.01 1.65 11.97
C SER A 62 -10.05 0.73 12.73
N ARG A 63 -9.90 -0.50 12.23
CA ARG A 63 -8.89 -1.43 12.70
C ARG A 63 -7.51 -0.97 12.22
N GLY A 64 -6.62 -0.59 13.12
CA GLY A 64 -5.41 0.17 12.72
C GLY A 64 -5.75 1.57 12.17
N PRO A 65 -4.76 2.27 11.60
CA PRO A 65 -4.94 3.68 11.25
C PRO A 65 -5.65 3.89 9.92
N LEU A 66 -6.56 4.87 9.86
CA LEU A 66 -7.06 5.38 8.59
C LEU A 66 -6.04 6.37 8.01
N ILE A 67 -5.65 6.15 6.75
CA ILE A 67 -4.67 6.98 6.04
C ILE A 67 -5.39 7.81 4.98
N ALA A 68 -5.51 9.11 5.24
CA ALA A 68 -6.13 10.10 4.37
C ALA A 68 -5.06 10.95 3.68
N VAL A 69 -5.08 11.00 2.34
CA VAL A 69 -4.10 11.78 1.55
C VAL A 69 -4.79 12.59 0.45
N GLY A 70 -4.48 13.87 0.30
CA GLY A 70 -5.12 14.70 -0.73
C GLY A 70 -6.57 15.09 -0.42
N TRP A 71 -7.01 15.06 0.84
CA TRP A 71 -8.40 15.32 1.19
C TRP A 71 -8.76 16.81 1.15
N LYS A 72 -10.04 17.10 0.93
CA LYS A 72 -10.65 18.41 1.16
C LYS A 72 -11.88 18.22 2.04
N ILE A 73 -11.90 18.92 3.17
CA ILE A 73 -13.06 19.01 4.05
C ILE A 73 -13.50 20.46 4.08
N ARG A 74 -14.80 20.71 3.85
CA ARG A 74 -15.46 21.97 4.18
C ARG A 74 -16.59 21.65 5.14
N THR A 75 -16.52 22.18 6.35
CA THR A 75 -17.57 22.02 7.37
C THR A 75 -18.33 23.33 7.58
N ILE A 76 -19.60 23.19 7.97
CA ILE A 76 -20.51 24.29 8.35
C ILE A 76 -20.91 24.24 9.82
N THR A 77 -20.42 23.25 10.58
CA THR A 77 -20.73 23.06 12.01
C THR A 77 -19.54 23.45 12.90
N LYS A 78 -19.84 23.98 14.10
CA LYS A 78 -18.82 24.32 15.13
C LYS A 78 -18.07 23.12 15.70
N GLY A 79 -18.67 21.93 15.61
CA GLY A 79 -18.08 20.68 16.10
C GLY A 79 -16.79 20.33 15.36
N PRO A 80 -16.01 19.36 15.86
CA PRO A 80 -14.78 18.98 15.18
C PRO A 80 -15.09 18.45 13.78
N ALA A 81 -14.32 18.91 12.79
CA ALA A 81 -14.45 18.42 11.42
C ALA A 81 -14.14 16.90 11.32
N ILE A 82 -13.30 16.39 12.23
CA ILE A 82 -12.88 14.99 12.31
C ILE A 82 -12.99 14.51 13.75
N ARG A 83 -13.58 13.33 13.95
CA ARG A 83 -13.58 12.61 15.24
C ARG A 83 -12.84 11.28 15.08
N THR A 84 -11.89 11.00 15.96
CA THR A 84 -11.25 9.68 16.05
C THR A 84 -11.53 9.08 17.42
N GLU A 85 -12.05 7.86 17.43
CA GLU A 85 -12.46 7.15 18.64
C GLU A 85 -11.49 6.01 18.95
N LYS A 86 -11.29 5.73 20.23
CA LYS A 86 -10.45 4.61 20.66
C LYS A 86 -11.17 3.28 20.44
N GLY A 87 -10.38 2.24 20.20
CA GLY A 87 -10.88 0.87 20.27
C GLY A 87 -11.14 0.41 21.71
N TRP A 88 -11.80 -0.73 21.84
CA TRP A 88 -11.84 -1.49 23.09
C TRP A 88 -10.41 -1.75 23.62
N ALA A 89 -10.24 -1.87 24.94
CA ALA A 89 -8.92 -1.99 25.57
C ALA A 89 -8.05 -3.15 25.02
N SER A 90 -8.63 -4.25 24.55
CA SER A 90 -7.85 -5.33 23.91
C SER A 90 -7.47 -5.07 22.45
N SER A 91 -7.95 -3.97 21.88
CA SER A 91 -7.77 -3.52 20.50
C SER A 91 -7.13 -2.13 20.51
N THR A 92 -6.09 -1.96 21.33
CA THR A 92 -5.41 -0.68 21.59
C THR A 92 -4.92 0.03 20.35
N PHE A 93 -4.78 -0.66 19.23
CA PHE A 93 -4.23 -0.19 17.96
C PHE A 93 -5.30 0.41 17.00
N ASN A 94 -6.59 0.28 17.32
CA ASN A 94 -7.68 0.83 16.52
C ASN A 94 -7.84 2.34 16.70
N GLY A 95 -8.40 3.01 15.68
CA GLY A 95 -8.79 4.42 15.72
C GLY A 95 -7.69 5.41 15.31
N GLY A 96 -6.47 4.93 15.03
CA GLY A 96 -5.37 5.79 14.59
C GLY A 96 -5.73 6.54 13.30
N PHE A 97 -5.11 7.69 13.08
CA PHE A 97 -5.42 8.51 11.90
C PHE A 97 -4.18 9.24 11.38
N ALA A 98 -4.08 9.33 10.06
CA ALA A 98 -3.09 10.16 9.39
C ALA A 98 -3.76 11.04 8.32
N LEU A 99 -3.46 12.34 8.31
CA LEU A 99 -3.92 13.28 7.28
C LEU A 99 -2.73 13.95 6.58
N ILE A 100 -2.57 13.68 5.29
CA ILE A 100 -1.42 14.13 4.49
C ILE A 100 -1.89 14.98 3.31
N ASP A 101 -1.17 16.07 3.01
CA ASP A 101 -1.37 16.87 1.79
C ASP A 101 -2.84 17.29 1.58
N SER A 102 -3.47 17.81 2.63
CA SER A 102 -4.94 17.97 2.70
C SER A 102 -5.37 19.39 3.09
N VAL A 103 -6.65 19.67 2.90
CA VAL A 103 -7.27 20.97 3.18
C VAL A 103 -8.48 20.77 4.10
N VAL A 104 -8.58 21.56 5.17
CA VAL A 104 -9.75 21.61 6.06
C VAL A 104 -10.21 23.06 6.20
N GLN A 105 -11.46 23.35 5.85
CA GLN A 105 -12.03 24.69 5.90
C GLN A 105 -13.25 24.71 6.82
N LEU A 106 -13.23 25.59 7.81
CA LEU A 106 -14.35 25.81 8.71
C LEU A 106 -15.11 27.05 8.20
N GLY A 107 -16.27 26.83 7.56
CA GLY A 107 -17.06 27.87 6.93
C GLY A 107 -18.29 28.28 7.75
N GLY A 108 -18.74 29.52 7.58
CA GLY A 108 -19.94 30.05 8.25
C GLY A 108 -19.85 29.91 9.77
N ASP A 109 -20.86 29.30 10.37
CA ASP A 109 -20.94 29.11 11.82
C ASP A 109 -19.81 28.22 12.38
N ALA A 110 -19.12 27.44 11.55
CA ALA A 110 -17.97 26.63 11.97
C ALA A 110 -16.71 27.45 12.28
N ALA A 111 -16.62 28.69 11.80
CA ALA A 111 -15.42 29.51 11.98
C ALA A 111 -15.06 29.65 13.46
N GLY A 112 -13.77 29.53 13.77
CA GLY A 112 -13.26 29.48 15.15
C GLY A 112 -13.40 28.10 15.82
N GLY A 113 -13.97 27.09 15.15
CA GLY A 113 -14.10 25.74 15.66
C GLY A 113 -12.80 24.92 15.67
N THR A 114 -12.96 23.60 15.82
CA THR A 114 -11.85 22.64 15.98
C THR A 114 -11.70 21.75 14.75
N VAL A 115 -10.47 21.44 14.33
CA VAL A 115 -10.22 20.51 13.21
C VAL A 115 -10.49 19.06 13.61
N ILE A 116 -9.88 18.61 14.70
CA ILE A 116 -9.95 17.22 15.15
C ILE A 116 -10.18 17.11 16.65
N GLU A 117 -11.08 16.21 17.03
CA GLU A 117 -11.21 15.66 18.37
C GLU A 117 -10.72 14.21 18.32
N ALA A 118 -9.80 13.85 19.22
CA ALA A 118 -9.10 12.58 19.14
C ALA A 118 -9.01 11.85 20.49
N GLU A 119 -9.52 10.63 20.53
CA GLU A 119 -9.27 9.67 21.60
C GLU A 119 -8.07 8.74 21.32
N LYS A 120 -7.45 8.88 20.14
CA LYS A 120 -6.36 8.03 19.67
C LYS A 120 -5.25 8.83 18.98
N SER A 121 -4.00 8.36 19.08
CA SER A 121 -2.85 9.03 18.49
C SER A 121 -3.02 9.25 16.98
N PHE A 122 -2.64 10.43 16.51
CA PHE A 122 -2.77 10.80 15.11
C PHE A 122 -1.55 11.56 14.58
N TYR A 123 -1.47 11.63 13.25
CA TYR A 123 -0.41 12.31 12.52
C TYR A 123 -0.98 13.22 11.43
N MET A 124 -0.42 14.41 11.24
CA MET A 124 -0.74 15.29 10.14
C MET A 124 0.52 15.86 9.50
N ARG A 125 0.55 15.93 8.16
CA ARG A 125 1.68 16.51 7.43
C ARG A 125 1.20 17.29 6.23
N ASN A 126 1.72 18.50 6.09
CA ASN A 126 1.39 19.41 4.99
C ASN A 126 -0.13 19.63 4.83
N VAL A 127 -0.82 19.91 5.94
CA VAL A 127 -2.26 20.14 5.98
C VAL A 127 -2.53 21.64 6.09
N TYR A 128 -3.37 22.16 5.21
CA TYR A 128 -3.81 23.56 5.24
C TYR A 128 -5.17 23.64 5.91
N VAL A 129 -5.28 24.55 6.87
CA VAL A 129 -6.48 24.74 7.67
C VAL A 129 -6.92 26.19 7.57
N GLN A 130 -8.19 26.43 7.35
CA GLN A 130 -8.78 27.76 7.27
C GLN A 130 -9.82 27.98 8.38
N HIS A 131 -9.71 29.11 9.07
CA HIS A 131 -10.64 29.60 10.10
C HIS A 131 -10.83 28.64 11.29
N ALA A 132 -9.81 27.88 11.66
CA ALA A 132 -9.86 27.05 12.85
C ALA A 132 -9.33 27.81 14.07
N GLY A 133 -10.09 27.86 15.15
CA GLY A 133 -9.59 28.37 16.44
C GLY A 133 -8.58 27.40 17.05
N ALA A 134 -8.84 26.10 16.92
CA ALA A 134 -7.94 25.04 17.35
C ALA A 134 -7.76 23.98 16.25
N ILE A 135 -6.55 23.43 16.13
CA ILE A 135 -6.34 22.20 15.36
C ILE A 135 -6.86 21.02 16.18
N VAL A 136 -6.35 20.90 17.40
CA VAL A 136 -6.78 19.97 18.45
C VAL A 136 -6.65 20.73 19.77
N GLU A 137 -7.30 20.26 20.84
CA GLU A 137 -7.11 20.86 22.16
C GLU A 137 -5.61 21.03 22.49
N GLY A 138 -5.22 22.22 22.94
CA GLY A 138 -3.81 22.58 23.21
C GLY A 138 -2.99 23.02 21.99
N VAL A 139 -3.48 22.87 20.76
CA VAL A 139 -2.80 23.31 19.53
C VAL A 139 -3.66 24.33 18.77
N ARG A 140 -3.24 25.59 18.80
CA ARG A 140 -3.98 26.70 18.16
C ARG A 140 -3.97 26.58 16.62
N GLY A 141 -5.07 26.98 16.01
CA GLY A 141 -5.17 27.21 14.57
C GLY A 141 -4.98 28.69 14.22
N ASN A 142 -5.64 29.13 13.14
CA ASN A 142 -5.80 30.53 12.77
C ASN A 142 -7.29 30.80 12.49
N ALA A 143 -7.99 31.45 13.41
CA ALA A 143 -9.42 31.73 13.31
C ALA A 143 -9.74 32.75 12.20
N ASP A 144 -8.80 33.66 11.91
CA ASP A 144 -8.99 34.77 10.97
C ASP A 144 -8.40 34.50 9.59
N GLY A 145 -7.82 33.32 9.36
CA GLY A 145 -7.18 33.04 8.08
C GLY A 145 -6.67 31.60 7.93
N TRP A 146 -5.56 31.45 7.22
CA TRP A 146 -4.94 30.17 6.93
C TRP A 146 -3.82 29.85 7.91
N ALA A 147 -3.75 28.60 8.33
CA ALA A 147 -2.61 27.97 8.96
C ALA A 147 -2.18 26.75 8.16
N ARG A 148 -0.88 26.46 8.16
CA ARG A 148 -0.31 25.22 7.62
C ARG A 148 0.28 24.43 8.77
N ILE A 149 -0.23 23.21 8.93
CA ILE A 149 0.38 22.16 9.72
C ILE A 149 1.48 21.56 8.84
N ASN A 150 2.72 22.00 9.04
CA ASN A 150 3.87 21.41 8.35
C ASN A 150 4.04 19.97 8.79
N GLU A 151 4.00 19.74 10.10
CA GLU A 151 4.04 18.42 10.71
C GLU A 151 3.43 18.48 12.12
N LEU A 152 2.57 17.53 12.45
CA LEU A 152 1.98 17.36 13.77
C LEU A 152 1.89 15.87 14.09
N ALA A 153 2.57 15.44 15.15
CA ALA A 153 2.37 14.12 15.73
C ALA A 153 1.82 14.30 17.15
N PHE A 154 0.68 13.68 17.44
CA PHE A 154 -0.01 13.84 18.71
C PHE A 154 -0.17 12.47 19.38
N PRO A 155 0.67 12.14 20.37
CA PRO A 155 0.61 10.87 21.07
C PRO A 155 -0.52 10.89 22.12
N ILE A 156 -1.32 9.84 22.17
CA ILE A 156 -2.36 9.63 23.17
C ILE A 156 -2.14 8.26 23.80
N GLN A 157 -1.97 8.22 25.12
CA GLN A 157 -1.67 7.00 25.86
C GLN A 157 -2.86 6.02 25.80
N PRO A 158 -2.70 4.83 25.18
CA PRO A 158 -3.73 3.80 25.22
C PRO A 158 -4.03 3.32 26.64
N ALA A 159 -5.27 2.91 26.88
CA ALA A 159 -5.66 2.27 28.13
C ALA A 159 -4.90 0.95 28.33
N PRO A 160 -4.45 0.64 29.56
CA PRO A 160 -3.83 -0.65 29.86
C PRO A 160 -4.80 -1.81 29.62
N PHE A 161 -4.27 -2.96 29.21
CA PHE A 161 -5.04 -4.18 29.06
C PHE A 161 -4.35 -5.36 29.73
N LYS A 162 -5.03 -5.98 30.71
CA LYS A 162 -4.49 -7.10 31.50
C LYS A 162 -3.11 -6.81 32.11
N GLY A 163 -2.94 -5.60 32.66
CA GLY A 163 -1.67 -5.16 33.25
C GLY A 163 -0.56 -4.79 32.24
N ILE A 164 -0.86 -4.82 30.94
CA ILE A 164 0.09 -4.41 29.89
C ILE A 164 -0.27 -3.01 29.41
N THR A 165 0.71 -2.11 29.44
CA THR A 165 0.57 -0.74 28.90
C THR A 165 1.38 -0.63 27.62
N ILE A 166 0.70 -0.39 26.49
CA ILE A 166 1.34 -0.04 25.22
C ILE A 166 1.47 1.48 25.16
N ALA A 167 2.62 2.00 24.73
CA ALA A 167 2.82 3.44 24.52
C ALA A 167 2.91 3.77 23.03
N GLU A 168 2.52 4.98 22.65
CA GLU A 168 2.59 5.46 21.25
C GLU A 168 3.46 6.73 21.14
N PRO A 169 4.77 6.61 21.44
CA PRO A 169 5.64 7.76 21.52
C PRO A 169 5.99 8.33 20.14
N ILE A 170 6.70 9.45 20.18
CA ILE A 170 7.38 10.03 19.03
C ILE A 170 8.87 9.77 19.17
N TYR A 171 9.53 9.46 18.06
CA TYR A 171 10.98 9.34 17.95
C TYR A 171 11.50 10.33 16.92
N LEU A 172 12.35 11.27 17.37
CA LEU A 172 13.04 12.22 16.49
C LEU A 172 14.55 11.95 16.57
N ASN A 173 15.17 11.54 15.46
CA ASN A 173 16.59 11.14 15.39
C ASN A 173 16.95 10.14 16.51
N GLY A 174 16.11 9.11 16.69
CA GLY A 174 16.26 8.10 17.74
C GLY A 174 15.94 8.56 19.16
N ARG A 175 15.64 9.84 19.40
CA ARG A 175 15.25 10.35 20.72
C ARG A 175 13.76 10.22 20.94
N ARG A 176 13.39 9.49 21.99
CA ARG A 176 12.00 9.24 22.41
C ARG A 176 11.40 10.44 23.14
N GLN A 177 10.14 10.76 22.85
CA GLN A 177 9.33 11.72 23.61
C GLN A 177 7.84 11.35 23.60
N THR A 178 7.08 11.89 24.54
CA THR A 178 5.62 11.69 24.68
C THR A 178 4.83 12.99 24.66
N VAL A 179 5.50 14.12 24.44
CA VAL A 179 4.86 15.42 24.23
C VAL A 179 4.55 15.57 22.73
N PRO A 180 3.41 16.18 22.34
CA PRO A 180 3.12 16.45 20.94
C PRO A 180 4.26 17.18 20.23
N TYR A 181 4.57 16.73 19.01
CA TYR A 181 5.50 17.43 18.13
C TYR A 181 4.70 18.30 17.17
N VAL A 182 4.84 19.62 17.31
CA VAL A 182 3.96 20.60 16.66
C VAL A 182 4.77 21.56 15.80
N LYS A 183 4.54 21.55 14.49
CA LYS A 183 5.04 22.55 13.54
C LYS A 183 3.87 23.15 12.76
N VAL A 184 3.23 24.15 13.35
CA VAL A 184 2.10 24.89 12.77
C VAL A 184 2.51 26.35 12.59
N ALA A 185 2.18 26.94 11.45
CA ALA A 185 2.44 28.35 11.17
C ALA A 185 1.30 28.97 10.36
N ASN A 186 1.15 30.30 10.44
CA ASN A 186 0.28 31.03 9.52
C ASN A 186 0.73 30.80 8.07
N ALA A 187 -0.23 30.75 7.15
CA ALA A 187 0.04 30.41 5.76
C ALA A 187 -0.81 31.25 4.79
N LYS A 188 -0.45 31.15 3.52
CA LYS A 188 -1.32 31.53 2.39
C LYS A 188 -2.24 30.34 2.04
N PRO A 189 -3.27 30.55 1.20
CA PRO A 189 -4.06 29.45 0.65
C PRO A 189 -3.16 28.34 0.05
N PRO A 190 -3.59 27.07 0.10
CA PRO A 190 -2.83 25.95 -0.45
C PRO A 190 -2.64 26.08 -1.97
N PRO A 191 -1.54 25.56 -2.54
CA PRO A 191 -1.40 25.44 -3.98
C PRO A 191 -2.37 24.40 -4.56
N ASP A 192 -2.85 24.62 -5.79
CA ASP A 192 -3.76 23.70 -6.49
C ASP A 192 -3.20 22.27 -6.61
N SER A 193 -1.88 22.18 -6.77
CA SER A 193 -1.16 20.91 -6.90
C SER A 193 -1.14 20.06 -5.63
N LEU A 194 -1.54 20.60 -4.46
CA LEU A 194 -1.47 19.91 -3.17
C LEU A 194 -2.22 18.58 -3.22
N ARG A 195 -3.44 18.59 -3.79
CA ARG A 195 -4.32 17.43 -3.82
C ARG A 195 -4.24 16.67 -5.14
N SER A 196 -4.13 17.38 -6.26
CA SER A 196 -4.15 16.77 -7.59
C SER A 196 -2.97 15.84 -7.86
N ARG A 197 -1.82 16.05 -7.19
CA ARG A 197 -0.67 15.14 -7.28
C ARG A 197 -0.98 13.69 -6.85
N HIS A 198 -1.97 13.49 -6.00
CA HIS A 198 -2.35 12.16 -5.49
C HIS A 198 -3.34 11.41 -6.39
N LEU A 199 -3.85 12.04 -7.45
CA LEU A 199 -4.84 11.44 -8.34
C LEU A 199 -4.34 11.43 -9.79
N TRP A 200 -4.79 10.43 -10.54
CA TRP A 200 -4.68 10.46 -12.00
C TRP A 200 -5.43 11.68 -12.59
N THR A 201 -5.14 11.97 -13.86
CA THR A 201 -5.79 13.05 -14.62
C THR A 201 -7.30 12.83 -14.74
N ALA A 202 -8.07 13.91 -14.92
CA ALA A 202 -9.53 13.80 -15.05
C ALA A 202 -9.97 12.83 -16.17
N HIS A 203 -9.26 12.85 -17.29
CA HIS A 203 -9.36 11.84 -18.34
C HIS A 203 -8.36 10.72 -18.05
N PHE A 204 -8.85 9.59 -17.52
CA PHE A 204 -8.10 8.35 -17.42
C PHE A 204 -8.41 7.50 -18.66
N PRO A 205 -7.41 6.88 -19.31
CA PRO A 205 -7.67 6.16 -20.54
C PRO A 205 -8.64 5.00 -20.31
N SER A 206 -9.47 4.76 -21.30
CA SER A 206 -10.55 3.78 -21.29
C SER A 206 -10.53 2.95 -22.58
N TRP A 207 -11.06 1.73 -22.52
CA TRP A 207 -11.29 0.92 -23.72
C TRP A 207 -12.36 1.50 -24.64
N GLN A 208 -13.09 2.52 -24.16
CA GLN A 208 -14.08 3.28 -24.93
C GLN A 208 -13.47 4.49 -25.65
N ASP A 209 -12.20 4.80 -25.43
CA ASP A 209 -11.53 5.89 -26.13
C ASP A 209 -11.41 5.55 -27.62
N GLY A 210 -11.59 6.55 -28.49
CA GLY A 210 -11.64 6.32 -29.95
C GLY A 210 -10.34 5.79 -30.56
N ASN A 211 -9.21 5.93 -29.86
CA ASN A 211 -7.90 5.40 -30.24
C ASN A 211 -7.51 4.13 -29.47
N ALA A 212 -8.42 3.54 -28.67
CA ALA A 212 -8.19 2.27 -28.01
C ALA A 212 -8.35 1.10 -28.98
N VAL A 213 -7.38 0.18 -28.99
CA VAL A 213 -7.46 -1.04 -29.80
C VAL A 213 -7.79 -2.27 -28.96
N ASN A 214 -8.73 -3.07 -29.44
CA ASN A 214 -9.05 -4.38 -28.86
C ASN A 214 -8.13 -5.44 -29.46
N VAL A 215 -7.30 -6.08 -28.63
CA VAL A 215 -6.33 -7.09 -29.09
C VAL A 215 -6.96 -8.34 -29.71
N LYS A 216 -8.24 -8.63 -29.45
CA LYS A 216 -8.96 -9.75 -30.09
C LYS A 216 -9.49 -9.41 -31.48
N ALA A 217 -9.57 -8.14 -31.83
CA ALA A 217 -10.01 -7.71 -33.15
C ALA A 217 -8.85 -7.77 -34.16
N PRO A 218 -9.14 -7.91 -35.47
CA PRO A 218 -8.14 -7.67 -36.51
C PRO A 218 -7.52 -6.27 -36.36
N PRO A 219 -6.22 -6.10 -36.63
CA PRO A 219 -5.29 -7.10 -37.20
C PRO A 219 -4.54 -7.94 -36.15
N TYR A 220 -4.81 -7.80 -34.84
CA TYR A 220 -4.00 -8.44 -33.79
C TYR A 220 -4.47 -9.87 -33.50
N SER A 221 -5.78 -10.10 -33.48
CA SER A 221 -6.41 -11.43 -33.38
C SER A 221 -5.86 -12.31 -32.23
N ALA A 222 -5.51 -11.71 -31.09
CA ALA A 222 -5.12 -12.45 -29.89
C ALA A 222 -6.28 -13.34 -29.41
N ALA A 223 -5.99 -14.57 -29.03
CA ALA A 223 -7.01 -15.53 -28.62
C ALA A 223 -7.49 -15.26 -27.19
N GLY A 224 -6.56 -15.08 -26.25
CA GLY A 224 -6.84 -14.94 -24.82
C GLY A 224 -7.53 -16.19 -24.22
N ASP A 225 -7.19 -17.37 -24.73
CA ASP A 225 -7.77 -18.68 -24.35
C ASP A 225 -6.94 -19.43 -23.27
N GLY A 226 -5.75 -18.92 -22.94
CA GLY A 226 -4.80 -19.48 -21.98
C GLY A 226 -3.90 -20.57 -22.54
N THR A 227 -3.96 -20.84 -23.84
CA THR A 227 -3.22 -21.91 -24.55
C THR A 227 -2.49 -21.40 -25.78
N THR A 228 -3.14 -20.61 -26.62
CA THR A 228 -2.55 -19.96 -27.79
C THR A 228 -1.47 -18.99 -27.34
N ASP A 229 -0.35 -18.96 -28.07
CA ASP A 229 0.72 -18.00 -27.81
C ASP A 229 0.33 -16.63 -28.35
N ASP A 230 -0.06 -15.73 -27.45
CA ASP A 230 -0.50 -14.38 -27.78
C ASP A 230 0.66 -13.37 -27.82
N THR A 231 1.93 -13.80 -27.64
CA THR A 231 3.07 -12.90 -27.55
C THR A 231 3.19 -11.96 -28.75
N ALA A 232 3.18 -12.49 -29.98
CA ALA A 232 3.35 -11.67 -31.19
C ALA A 232 2.16 -10.72 -31.41
N ALA A 233 0.94 -11.19 -31.15
CA ALA A 233 -0.29 -10.40 -31.29
C ALA A 233 -0.29 -9.21 -30.31
N LEU A 234 0.02 -9.46 -29.04
CA LEU A 234 0.07 -8.41 -28.03
C LEU A 234 1.24 -7.44 -28.25
N GLN A 235 2.42 -7.94 -28.63
CA GLN A 235 3.56 -7.08 -28.91
C GLN A 235 3.26 -6.15 -30.09
N LYS A 236 2.68 -6.67 -31.19
CA LYS A 236 2.25 -5.84 -32.34
C LYS A 236 1.25 -4.75 -31.92
N ALA A 237 0.25 -5.09 -31.10
CA ALA A 237 -0.72 -4.11 -30.61
C ALA A 237 -0.06 -2.99 -29.80
N VAL A 238 0.89 -3.35 -28.92
CA VAL A 238 1.68 -2.40 -28.14
C VAL A 238 2.59 -1.56 -29.02
N ASP A 239 3.21 -2.14 -30.03
CA ASP A 239 4.13 -1.43 -30.93
C ASP A 239 3.39 -0.40 -31.78
N GLU A 240 2.19 -0.72 -32.26
CA GLU A 240 1.42 0.13 -33.17
C GLU A 240 0.54 1.18 -32.47
N ASN A 241 0.20 1.00 -31.19
CA ASN A 241 -0.82 1.83 -30.52
C ASN A 241 -0.36 2.38 -29.18
N GLU A 242 -1.05 3.40 -28.71
CA GLU A 242 -0.88 3.93 -27.36
C GLU A 242 -1.78 3.18 -26.37
N ILE A 243 -3.10 3.10 -26.65
CA ILE A 243 -4.08 2.48 -25.77
C ILE A 243 -4.41 1.08 -26.27
N VAL A 244 -3.97 0.06 -25.52
CA VAL A 244 -4.18 -1.36 -25.82
C VAL A 244 -5.13 -1.96 -24.80
N PHE A 245 -6.31 -2.36 -25.27
CA PHE A 245 -7.33 -2.99 -24.45
C PHE A 245 -7.26 -4.53 -24.56
N LEU A 246 -7.20 -5.18 -23.40
CA LEU A 246 -7.29 -6.62 -23.22
C LEU A 246 -8.71 -6.97 -22.74
N PRO A 247 -9.60 -7.49 -23.61
CA PRO A 247 -10.86 -8.08 -23.16
C PRO A 247 -10.64 -9.22 -22.17
N LYS A 248 -11.74 -9.74 -21.60
CA LYS A 248 -11.69 -10.95 -20.78
C LYS A 248 -10.92 -12.08 -21.50
N GLY A 249 -9.95 -12.66 -20.82
CA GLY A 249 -9.13 -13.74 -21.36
C GLY A 249 -7.88 -14.02 -20.52
N TYR A 250 -7.28 -15.16 -20.82
CA TYR A 250 -5.95 -15.53 -20.36
C TYR A 250 -5.00 -15.45 -21.54
N TYR A 251 -4.15 -14.43 -21.58
CA TYR A 251 -3.21 -14.21 -22.67
C TYR A 251 -1.89 -14.89 -22.32
N ARG A 252 -1.61 -16.03 -22.95
CA ARG A 252 -0.38 -16.80 -22.70
C ARG A 252 0.77 -16.17 -23.47
N LEU A 253 1.88 -15.94 -22.78
CA LEU A 253 3.13 -15.46 -23.36
C LEU A 253 4.22 -16.52 -23.33
N THR A 254 5.08 -16.50 -24.36
CA THR A 254 6.33 -17.26 -24.42
C THR A 254 7.59 -16.39 -24.53
N ASP A 255 7.44 -15.06 -24.65
CA ASP A 255 8.49 -14.06 -24.43
C ASP A 255 7.91 -12.83 -23.68
N THR A 256 8.79 -11.97 -23.17
CA THR A 256 8.43 -10.73 -22.50
C THR A 256 7.64 -9.78 -23.40
N LEU A 257 6.48 -9.32 -22.93
CA LEU A 257 5.75 -8.19 -23.51
C LEU A 257 6.42 -6.88 -23.09
N ARG A 258 6.93 -6.12 -24.06
CA ARG A 258 7.67 -4.86 -23.81
C ARG A 258 6.78 -3.66 -24.11
N LEU A 259 6.55 -2.83 -23.11
CA LEU A 259 5.76 -1.61 -23.21
C LEU A 259 6.62 -0.40 -23.57
N LYS A 260 6.09 0.46 -24.45
CA LYS A 260 6.70 1.75 -24.83
C LYS A 260 6.49 2.80 -23.72
N PRO A 261 7.25 3.92 -23.72
CA PRO A 261 7.12 4.97 -22.71
C PRO A 261 5.71 5.52 -22.50
N ASN A 262 4.83 5.48 -23.52
CA ASN A 262 3.47 6.02 -23.43
C ASN A 262 2.37 4.93 -23.51
N SER A 263 2.74 3.65 -23.49
CA SER A 263 1.75 2.56 -23.57
C SER A 263 0.74 2.62 -22.42
N LYS A 264 -0.56 2.48 -22.74
CA LYS A 264 -1.66 2.30 -21.79
C LYS A 264 -2.24 0.90 -22.00
N LEU A 265 -1.88 -0.03 -21.13
CA LEU A 265 -2.39 -1.40 -21.13
C LEU A 265 -3.58 -1.51 -20.17
N ILE A 266 -4.76 -1.75 -20.72
CA ILE A 266 -6.03 -1.66 -19.98
C ILE A 266 -6.79 -2.98 -20.09
N GLY A 267 -7.22 -3.53 -18.96
CA GLY A 267 -8.11 -4.69 -18.91
C GLY A 267 -9.55 -4.31 -18.56
N VAL A 268 -10.43 -5.32 -18.54
CA VAL A 268 -11.80 -5.19 -18.02
C VAL A 268 -11.78 -5.11 -16.50
N ALA A 269 -11.03 -6.02 -15.88
CA ALA A 269 -10.75 -6.13 -14.46
C ALA A 269 -9.53 -7.05 -14.28
N HIS A 270 -8.73 -6.85 -13.24
CA HIS A 270 -7.47 -7.56 -13.08
C HIS A 270 -7.62 -9.10 -12.95
N HIS A 271 -8.79 -9.58 -12.55
CA HIS A 271 -9.10 -11.02 -12.45
C HIS A 271 -9.80 -11.58 -13.71
N LEU A 272 -10.08 -10.73 -14.71
CA LEU A 272 -10.74 -11.11 -15.97
C LEU A 272 -9.82 -10.98 -17.19
N SER A 273 -8.91 -10.01 -17.18
CA SER A 273 -7.95 -9.75 -18.26
C SER A 273 -6.54 -10.07 -17.75
N THR A 274 -6.06 -11.29 -18.00
CA THR A 274 -4.84 -11.79 -17.34
C THR A 274 -3.77 -12.20 -18.32
N ILE A 275 -2.55 -11.69 -18.13
CA ILE A 275 -1.33 -12.18 -18.75
C ILE A 275 -0.76 -13.34 -17.93
N ILE A 276 -0.40 -14.43 -18.60
CA ILE A 276 0.10 -15.67 -17.97
C ILE A 276 1.27 -16.25 -18.76
N ALA A 277 1.98 -17.21 -18.16
CA ALA A 277 2.84 -18.14 -18.89
C ALA A 277 2.55 -19.59 -18.48
N ARG A 278 2.67 -20.50 -19.44
CA ARG A 278 2.55 -21.96 -19.26
C ARG A 278 3.51 -22.68 -20.22
N PRO A 279 3.99 -23.89 -19.87
CA PRO A 279 4.85 -24.68 -20.74
C PRO A 279 4.20 -24.95 -22.12
N PRO A 280 5.00 -25.02 -23.21
CA PRO A 280 6.42 -24.66 -23.27
C PRO A 280 6.61 -23.14 -23.09
N TYR A 281 7.65 -22.74 -22.35
CA TYR A 281 7.85 -21.33 -21.96
C TYR A 281 8.59 -20.47 -23.00
N GLY A 282 9.06 -21.04 -24.11
CA GLY A 282 9.79 -20.30 -25.14
C GLY A 282 11.01 -19.53 -24.58
N ALA A 283 11.11 -18.25 -24.91
CA ALA A 283 12.19 -17.38 -24.45
C ALA A 283 12.15 -17.13 -22.93
N LEU A 284 10.98 -17.14 -22.29
CA LEU A 284 10.84 -17.02 -20.82
C LEU A 284 11.46 -18.21 -20.08
N GLY A 285 11.71 -19.34 -20.74
CA GLY A 285 12.34 -20.52 -20.16
C GLY A 285 13.87 -20.53 -20.24
N LYS A 286 14.50 -19.57 -20.94
CA LYS A 286 15.96 -19.56 -21.11
C LYS A 286 16.65 -19.25 -19.77
N ARG A 287 17.68 -20.04 -19.44
CA ARG A 287 18.32 -20.06 -18.11
C ARG A 287 19.39 -18.99 -17.89
N ASP A 288 19.73 -18.22 -18.92
CA ASP A 288 20.78 -17.20 -18.88
C ASP A 288 20.43 -16.04 -17.94
N THR A 289 19.18 -15.59 -17.95
CA THR A 289 18.66 -14.60 -16.99
C THR A 289 17.14 -14.70 -16.92
N ALA A 290 16.57 -14.75 -15.71
CA ALA A 290 15.12 -14.76 -15.54
C ALA A 290 14.48 -13.50 -16.13
N ARG A 291 13.44 -13.69 -16.94
CA ARG A 291 12.75 -12.62 -17.66
C ARG A 291 11.41 -12.26 -17.02
N PRO A 292 10.95 -11.01 -17.09
CA PRO A 292 9.58 -10.66 -16.72
C PRO A 292 8.58 -11.10 -17.79
N LEU A 293 7.31 -11.33 -17.40
CA LEU A 293 6.20 -11.41 -18.35
C LEU A 293 5.96 -10.06 -19.03
N VAL A 294 6.03 -8.97 -18.26
CA VAL A 294 5.84 -7.60 -18.75
C VAL A 294 7.01 -6.73 -18.31
N GLU A 295 7.62 -6.02 -19.26
CA GLU A 295 8.67 -5.03 -19.01
C GLU A 295 8.25 -3.68 -19.58
N THR A 296 8.46 -2.61 -18.82
CA THR A 296 8.21 -1.25 -19.31
C THR A 296 9.50 -0.56 -19.74
N ALA A 297 9.39 0.41 -20.64
CA ALA A 297 10.50 1.29 -21.00
C ALA A 297 11.13 1.97 -19.77
N ASP A 298 12.46 2.09 -19.80
CA ASP A 298 13.26 2.72 -18.75
C ASP A 298 13.54 4.19 -19.10
N THR A 299 12.60 5.07 -18.76
CA THR A 299 12.77 6.50 -19.00
C THR A 299 11.98 7.34 -18.00
N ALA A 300 12.60 8.43 -17.54
CA ALA A 300 12.02 9.38 -16.60
C ALA A 300 10.74 10.03 -17.11
N ASN A 301 10.62 10.20 -18.43
CA ASN A 301 9.50 10.88 -19.07
C ASN A 301 8.37 9.93 -19.49
N ALA A 302 8.45 8.64 -19.13
CA ALA A 302 7.38 7.71 -19.43
C ALA A 302 6.09 8.08 -18.68
N GLU A 303 4.97 7.96 -19.40
CA GLU A 303 3.61 8.08 -18.91
C GLU A 303 2.87 6.73 -19.04
N THR A 304 3.58 5.61 -18.90
CA THR A 304 3.03 4.26 -19.05
C THR A 304 1.89 4.05 -18.05
N ILE A 305 0.80 3.42 -18.51
CA ILE A 305 -0.33 3.02 -17.65
C ILE A 305 -0.55 1.51 -17.74
N ILE A 306 -0.62 0.84 -16.59
CA ILE A 306 -1.17 -0.53 -16.48
C ILE A 306 -2.39 -0.45 -15.57
N ALA A 307 -3.58 -0.72 -16.10
CA ALA A 307 -4.82 -0.62 -15.34
C ALA A 307 -5.70 -1.84 -15.54
N PHE A 308 -6.23 -2.39 -14.43
CA PHE A 308 -7.22 -3.47 -14.47
C PHE A 308 -6.73 -4.74 -15.19
N VAL A 309 -5.42 -5.00 -15.17
CA VAL A 309 -4.78 -6.20 -15.74
C VAL A 309 -4.20 -7.07 -14.63
N GLY A 310 -4.39 -8.39 -14.77
CA GLY A 310 -3.72 -9.40 -13.98
C GLY A 310 -2.43 -9.87 -14.65
N ILE A 311 -1.40 -10.15 -13.85
CA ILE A 311 -0.19 -10.84 -14.26
C ILE A 311 -0.03 -12.02 -13.30
N MET A 312 -0.41 -13.21 -13.73
CA MET A 312 -0.43 -14.39 -12.86
C MET A 312 0.78 -15.27 -13.08
N LEU A 313 1.46 -15.58 -11.97
CA LEU A 313 2.56 -16.53 -11.91
C LEU A 313 2.01 -17.87 -11.46
N PHE A 314 2.09 -18.87 -12.35
CA PHE A 314 1.70 -20.24 -12.04
C PHE A 314 2.97 -21.07 -11.77
N PRO A 315 3.09 -21.71 -10.59
CA PRO A 315 4.22 -22.56 -10.29
C PRO A 315 4.02 -23.98 -10.82
N GLU A 316 2.80 -24.36 -11.22
CA GLU A 316 2.46 -25.73 -11.61
C GLU A 316 2.84 -26.01 -13.08
N ALA A 317 3.60 -27.08 -13.29
CA ALA A 317 4.05 -27.55 -14.60
C ALA A 317 4.30 -29.07 -14.59
N PRO A 318 4.43 -29.73 -15.76
CA PRO A 318 4.88 -31.11 -15.84
C PRO A 318 6.20 -31.33 -15.08
N GLU A 319 6.32 -32.45 -14.37
CA GLU A 319 7.49 -32.79 -13.54
C GLU A 319 8.82 -32.61 -14.28
N GLU A 320 8.92 -33.16 -15.50
CA GLU A 320 10.09 -33.01 -16.37
C GLU A 320 10.43 -31.55 -16.70
N THR A 321 9.43 -30.67 -16.79
CA THR A 321 9.64 -29.24 -17.04
C THR A 321 10.20 -28.58 -15.80
N VAL A 322 9.69 -28.94 -14.62
CA VAL A 322 10.21 -28.43 -13.34
C VAL A 322 11.67 -28.82 -13.15
N GLU A 323 12.01 -30.08 -13.39
CA GLU A 323 13.38 -30.60 -13.34
C GLU A 323 14.29 -29.92 -14.38
N ARG A 324 13.80 -29.73 -15.62
CA ARG A 324 14.51 -29.00 -16.68
C ARG A 324 14.76 -27.52 -16.36
N HIS A 325 14.15 -26.94 -15.33
CA HIS A 325 14.50 -25.59 -14.84
C HIS A 325 15.09 -25.60 -13.42
N GLY A 326 15.55 -26.76 -12.94
CA GLY A 326 16.22 -26.87 -11.64
C GLY A 326 15.30 -26.58 -10.45
N GLY A 327 13.99 -26.80 -10.61
CA GLY A 327 12.99 -26.56 -9.56
C GLY A 327 12.61 -25.09 -9.32
N MET A 328 13.20 -24.15 -10.05
CA MET A 328 12.95 -22.71 -9.89
C MET A 328 12.11 -22.17 -11.05
N LEU A 329 11.17 -21.27 -10.75
CA LEU A 329 10.35 -20.63 -11.79
C LEU A 329 11.27 -19.76 -12.69
N PRO A 330 11.34 -19.98 -14.02
CA PRO A 330 12.35 -19.34 -14.86
C PRO A 330 12.05 -17.88 -15.23
N PHE A 331 10.92 -17.34 -14.78
CA PHE A 331 10.45 -15.98 -15.08
C PHE A 331 9.81 -15.32 -13.85
N TYR A 332 9.52 -14.03 -13.95
CA TYR A 332 8.76 -13.26 -12.96
C TYR A 332 7.69 -12.38 -13.60
N GLY A 333 6.94 -11.61 -12.80
CA GLY A 333 5.73 -10.92 -13.26
C GLY A 333 6.03 -9.64 -14.03
N LEU A 334 6.45 -8.61 -13.30
CA LEU A 334 6.55 -7.25 -13.83
C LEU A 334 7.92 -6.65 -13.55
N HIS A 335 8.55 -6.10 -14.58
CA HIS A 335 9.68 -5.19 -14.45
C HIS A 335 9.24 -3.77 -14.81
N TRP A 336 9.06 -2.93 -13.78
CA TRP A 336 8.64 -1.56 -13.93
C TRP A 336 9.82 -0.60 -13.84
N ARG A 337 9.97 0.21 -14.88
CA ARG A 337 11.09 1.14 -15.08
C ARG A 337 10.63 2.51 -15.55
N SER A 338 9.32 2.73 -15.63
CA SER A 338 8.73 3.96 -16.12
C SER A 338 8.62 5.04 -15.04
N GLY A 339 8.85 6.29 -15.45
CA GLY A 339 8.99 7.48 -14.61
C GLY A 339 7.76 7.93 -13.81
N GLY A 340 7.94 9.02 -13.07
CA GLY A 340 7.00 9.53 -12.05
C GLY A 340 5.58 9.88 -12.53
N ALA A 341 5.39 10.14 -13.82
CA ALA A 341 4.08 10.42 -14.41
C ALA A 341 3.25 9.14 -14.64
N SER A 342 3.90 7.98 -14.66
CA SER A 342 3.30 6.68 -14.97
C SER A 342 2.37 6.19 -13.85
N ILE A 343 1.43 5.31 -14.20
CA ILE A 343 0.36 4.86 -13.27
C ILE A 343 0.16 3.35 -13.35
N VAL A 344 0.05 2.72 -12.18
CA VAL A 344 -0.44 1.35 -12.05
C VAL A 344 -1.73 1.38 -11.24
N ARG A 345 -2.85 0.90 -11.79
CA ARG A 345 -4.17 1.02 -11.15
C ARG A 345 -4.88 -0.32 -11.03
N SER A 346 -5.13 -0.71 -9.78
CA SER A 346 -5.71 -2.00 -9.40
C SER A 346 -5.03 -3.19 -10.09
N PRO A 347 -3.67 -3.29 -10.04
CA PRO A 347 -2.97 -4.43 -10.62
C PRO A 347 -3.24 -5.69 -9.81
N GLN A 348 -3.17 -6.85 -10.46
CA GLN A 348 -3.05 -8.13 -9.77
C GLN A 348 -1.82 -8.86 -10.26
N VAL A 349 -0.65 -8.56 -9.70
CA VAL A 349 0.53 -9.40 -9.88
C VAL A 349 0.46 -10.46 -8.78
N SER A 350 0.10 -11.69 -9.12
CA SER A 350 -0.22 -12.70 -8.11
C SER A 350 0.44 -14.04 -8.39
N ARG A 351 0.84 -14.69 -7.30
CA ARG A 351 1.09 -16.13 -7.29
C ARG A 351 -0.27 -16.81 -7.29
N SER A 352 -0.48 -17.76 -8.19
CA SER A 352 -1.76 -18.43 -8.34
C SER A 352 -1.56 -19.91 -8.68
N ARG A 353 -2.64 -20.68 -8.69
CA ARG A 353 -2.62 -22.09 -9.08
C ARG A 353 -3.39 -22.26 -10.37
N LEU A 354 -2.72 -22.87 -11.33
CA LEU A 354 -3.27 -23.20 -12.64
C LEU A 354 -4.39 -24.23 -12.48
N TYR A 355 -4.19 -25.23 -11.63
CA TYR A 355 -5.12 -26.35 -11.45
C TYR A 355 -6.00 -26.22 -10.19
N GLY A 356 -6.10 -25.02 -9.62
CA GLY A 356 -6.90 -24.75 -8.43
C GLY A 356 -6.34 -25.35 -7.15
N PHE A 357 -7.21 -25.79 -6.24
CA PHE A 357 -6.84 -26.37 -4.93
C PHE A 357 -7.22 -27.85 -4.85
N PRO A 358 -6.50 -28.74 -5.57
CA PRO A 358 -6.80 -30.17 -5.54
C PRO A 358 -6.57 -30.75 -4.14
N ARG A 359 -7.37 -31.75 -3.76
CA ARG A 359 -7.25 -32.45 -2.45
C ARG A 359 -5.96 -33.28 -2.33
N GLY A 360 -5.29 -33.56 -3.44
CA GLY A 360 -4.04 -34.31 -3.50
C GLY A 360 -3.14 -33.83 -4.63
N ARG A 361 -1.94 -34.42 -4.73
CA ARG A 361 -1.01 -34.14 -5.83
C ARG A 361 -1.64 -34.60 -7.16
N ILE A 362 -1.59 -33.73 -8.16
CA ILE A 362 -1.97 -34.08 -9.53
C ILE A 362 -0.82 -34.91 -10.12
N LYS A 363 -1.11 -36.12 -10.61
CA LYS A 363 -0.11 -37.04 -11.17
C LYS A 363 0.64 -36.36 -12.33
N GLY A 364 1.98 -36.40 -12.30
CA GLY A 364 2.83 -35.84 -13.36
C GLY A 364 2.98 -34.31 -13.31
N ILE A 365 2.34 -33.63 -12.35
CA ILE A 365 2.46 -32.18 -12.13
C ILE A 365 3.26 -31.94 -10.85
N SER A 366 4.24 -31.03 -10.94
CA SER A 366 5.02 -30.52 -9.82
C SER A 366 4.93 -29.00 -9.73
N THR A 367 5.51 -28.42 -8.69
CA THR A 367 5.49 -26.98 -8.44
C THR A 367 6.89 -26.39 -8.39
N PHE A 368 7.11 -25.33 -9.15
CA PHE A 368 8.27 -24.45 -9.02
C PHE A 368 8.33 -23.77 -7.66
N THR A 369 9.55 -23.53 -7.20
CA THR A 369 9.84 -22.57 -6.13
C THR A 369 10.03 -21.18 -6.74
N TYR A 370 9.45 -20.15 -6.12
CA TYR A 370 9.66 -18.77 -6.54
C TYR A 370 11.03 -18.26 -6.07
N SER A 371 11.91 -17.88 -7.00
CA SER A 371 13.27 -17.40 -6.71
C SER A 371 13.51 -15.93 -7.05
N HIS A 372 12.62 -15.31 -7.82
CA HIS A 372 12.75 -13.94 -8.33
C HIS A 372 11.63 -13.06 -7.79
N PRO A 373 11.83 -11.74 -7.65
CA PRO A 373 10.77 -10.85 -7.19
C PRO A 373 9.56 -10.91 -8.13
N ALA A 374 8.34 -10.98 -7.60
CA ALA A 374 7.13 -10.95 -8.45
C ALA A 374 7.03 -9.62 -9.23
N VAL A 375 7.38 -8.52 -8.57
CA VAL A 375 7.56 -7.20 -9.18
C VAL A 375 8.94 -6.66 -8.86
N ARG A 376 9.66 -6.26 -9.90
CA ARG A 376 10.91 -5.50 -9.79
C ARG A 376 10.68 -4.06 -10.26
N ILE A 377 11.08 -3.09 -9.45
CA ILE A 377 11.06 -1.66 -9.78
C ILE A 377 12.51 -1.16 -9.77
N SER A 378 13.01 -0.63 -10.88
CA SER A 378 14.41 -0.16 -10.99
C SER A 378 14.58 0.93 -12.03
N GLY A 379 15.77 1.54 -12.11
CA GLY A 379 16.06 2.58 -13.10
C GLY A 379 15.19 3.81 -12.85
N HIS A 380 14.47 4.28 -13.86
CA HIS A 380 13.50 5.36 -13.71
C HIS A 380 12.16 4.90 -13.09
N GLY A 381 12.07 3.65 -12.63
CA GLY A 381 10.86 3.10 -12.03
C GLY A 381 10.30 4.00 -10.92
N GLY A 382 9.12 4.55 -11.17
CA GLY A 382 8.41 5.45 -10.27
C GLY A 382 6.90 5.36 -10.46
N GLY A 383 6.23 6.49 -10.36
CA GLY A 383 4.81 6.62 -10.65
C GLY A 383 3.92 6.34 -9.43
N ARG A 384 2.61 6.28 -9.71
CA ARG A 384 1.56 6.14 -8.70
C ARG A 384 0.88 4.79 -8.84
N TRP A 385 0.96 3.99 -7.79
CA TRP A 385 0.48 2.62 -7.72
C TRP A 385 -0.74 2.55 -6.82
N TYR A 386 -1.91 2.29 -7.37
CA TYR A 386 -3.17 2.26 -6.65
C TYR A 386 -3.61 0.81 -6.45
N ASN A 387 -3.93 0.44 -5.20
CA ASN A 387 -4.45 -0.89 -4.85
C ASN A 387 -3.54 -2.05 -5.29
N PHE A 388 -2.24 -1.98 -4.97
CA PHE A 388 -1.38 -3.16 -5.19
C PHE A 388 -1.80 -4.29 -4.26
N PHE A 389 -2.08 -5.47 -4.83
CA PHE A 389 -2.51 -6.65 -4.10
C PHE A 389 -1.73 -7.88 -4.55
N ILE A 390 -1.14 -8.59 -3.58
CA ILE A 390 -0.59 -9.93 -3.77
C ILE A 390 -0.78 -10.77 -2.51
N HIS A 391 -1.19 -12.02 -2.73
CA HIS A 391 -1.52 -13.01 -1.70
C HIS A 391 -1.10 -14.42 -2.15
N GLY A 392 -1.45 -15.44 -1.36
CA GLY A 392 -1.35 -16.86 -1.72
C GLY A 392 -0.16 -17.57 -1.08
N LEU A 393 -0.40 -18.64 -0.33
CA LEU A 393 0.65 -19.46 0.26
C LEU A 393 1.43 -20.20 -0.84
N SER A 394 2.74 -20.02 -0.87
CA SER A 394 3.63 -20.76 -1.79
C SER A 394 5.08 -20.71 -1.36
N SER A 395 5.86 -21.69 -1.82
CA SER A 395 7.29 -21.79 -1.55
C SER A 395 8.07 -20.70 -2.29
N GLY A 396 8.79 -19.88 -1.52
CA GLY A 396 9.77 -18.95 -2.05
C GLY A 396 11.16 -19.24 -1.50
N THR A 397 12.20 -18.91 -2.26
CA THR A 397 13.56 -18.85 -1.73
C THR A 397 13.70 -17.64 -0.79
N LYS A 398 14.82 -17.54 -0.08
CA LYS A 398 15.13 -16.35 0.72
C LYS A 398 15.22 -15.06 -0.12
N ASP A 399 15.50 -15.18 -1.42
CA ASP A 399 15.75 -14.06 -2.33
C ASP A 399 14.49 -13.57 -3.04
N TYR A 400 13.37 -14.31 -2.95
CA TYR A 400 12.06 -13.86 -3.45
C TYR A 400 11.59 -12.60 -2.72
N ARG A 401 10.91 -11.70 -3.43
CA ARG A 401 10.14 -10.58 -2.88
C ARG A 401 8.80 -10.47 -3.60
N HIS A 402 7.77 -9.98 -2.94
CA HIS A 402 6.58 -9.50 -3.64
C HIS A 402 6.91 -8.27 -4.48
N ILE A 403 7.57 -7.30 -3.87
CA ILE A 403 8.11 -6.11 -4.53
C ILE A 403 9.58 -5.96 -4.12
N LEU A 404 10.45 -5.83 -5.12
CA LEU A 404 11.82 -5.36 -4.96
C LEU A 404 11.94 -4.01 -5.67
N VAL A 405 12.18 -2.95 -4.91
CA VAL A 405 12.60 -1.63 -5.42
C VAL A 405 14.13 -1.57 -5.28
N ASP A 406 14.82 -1.55 -6.40
CA ASP A 406 16.28 -1.74 -6.48
C ASP A 406 16.84 -0.72 -7.47
N LYS A 407 17.63 0.24 -6.98
CA LYS A 407 18.21 1.31 -7.81
C LYS A 407 17.14 2.10 -8.58
N ALA A 408 16.02 2.38 -7.93
CA ALA A 408 14.93 3.18 -8.49
C ALA A 408 15.11 4.66 -8.14
N GLN A 409 15.03 5.52 -9.16
CA GLN A 409 15.22 6.96 -9.01
C GLN A 409 13.96 7.69 -8.52
N GLY A 410 12.79 7.05 -8.60
CA GLY A 410 11.52 7.64 -8.18
C GLY A 410 11.09 8.85 -9.04
N PRO A 411 10.08 9.63 -8.59
CA PRO A 411 9.29 9.41 -7.38
C PRO A 411 8.38 8.20 -7.53
N LEU A 412 8.24 7.41 -6.46
CA LEU A 412 7.39 6.22 -6.39
C LEU A 412 6.40 6.34 -5.24
N SER A 413 5.11 6.12 -5.50
CA SER A 413 4.06 6.19 -4.46
C SER A 413 3.08 5.03 -4.54
N PHE A 414 2.84 4.35 -3.42
CA PHE A 414 1.81 3.33 -3.27
C PHE A 414 0.60 3.88 -2.50
N TYR A 415 -0.60 3.71 -3.08
CA TYR A 415 -1.90 4.08 -2.52
C TYR A 415 -2.65 2.80 -2.19
N HIS A 416 -2.33 2.37 -0.98
CA HIS A 416 -2.38 1.05 -0.38
C HIS A 416 -1.44 0.00 -0.98
N LEU A 417 -0.50 -0.45 -0.15
CA LEU A 417 0.38 -1.60 -0.39
C LEU A 417 -0.10 -2.82 0.39
N HIS A 418 -0.70 -3.78 -0.32
CA HIS A 418 -1.15 -5.05 0.25
C HIS A 418 -0.24 -6.19 -0.24
N ALA A 419 0.69 -6.64 0.60
CA ALA A 419 1.63 -7.72 0.27
C ALA A 419 1.73 -8.75 1.41
N GLN A 420 1.40 -10.01 1.11
CA GLN A 420 1.16 -11.05 2.11
C GLN A 420 1.56 -12.46 1.69
N HIS A 421 1.80 -13.28 2.71
CA HIS A 421 1.92 -14.74 2.64
C HIS A 421 3.20 -15.25 1.98
N SER A 422 4.35 -14.65 2.29
CA SER A 422 5.65 -15.14 1.81
C SER A 422 6.62 -15.47 2.94
N ASP A 423 7.24 -16.66 2.88
CA ASP A 423 8.29 -17.15 3.80
C ASP A 423 9.71 -16.68 3.39
N SER A 424 9.79 -15.71 2.49
CA SER A 424 11.06 -15.11 2.08
C SER A 424 11.68 -14.27 3.20
N ALA A 425 12.93 -13.81 3.00
CA ALA A 425 13.64 -13.03 4.02
C ALA A 425 12.88 -11.75 4.43
N ALA A 426 12.15 -11.15 3.48
CA ALA A 426 11.16 -10.11 3.70
C ALA A 426 10.14 -10.09 2.56
N GLN A 427 8.91 -9.65 2.83
CA GLN A 427 7.86 -9.60 1.80
C GLN A 427 8.14 -8.53 0.74
N CYS A 428 8.68 -7.38 1.15
CA CYS A 428 9.08 -6.29 0.28
C CYS A 428 10.51 -5.84 0.61
N GLU A 429 11.18 -5.22 -0.36
CA GLU A 429 12.51 -4.63 -0.15
C GLU A 429 12.64 -3.34 -0.97
N VAL A 430 13.24 -2.32 -0.35
CA VAL A 430 13.63 -1.07 -0.99
C VAL A 430 15.11 -0.87 -0.72
N ARG A 431 15.94 -0.83 -1.76
CA ARG A 431 17.37 -0.63 -1.61
C ARG A 431 17.98 0.27 -2.68
N ASP A 432 19.01 0.99 -2.29
CA ASP A 432 19.80 1.87 -3.17
C ASP A 432 18.90 2.80 -4.01
N SER A 433 17.78 3.24 -3.44
CA SER A 433 16.69 3.91 -4.15
C SER A 433 16.39 5.25 -3.51
N GLN A 434 15.50 6.04 -4.13
CA GLN A 434 15.10 7.33 -3.57
C GLN A 434 13.63 7.67 -3.82
N ASN A 435 13.09 8.55 -2.98
CA ASN A 435 11.75 9.15 -3.13
C ASN A 435 10.60 8.14 -3.16
N VAL A 436 10.59 7.22 -2.18
CA VAL A 436 9.57 6.17 -2.05
C VAL A 436 8.57 6.53 -0.95
N ARG A 437 7.29 6.58 -1.31
CA ARG A 437 6.18 6.87 -0.39
C ARG A 437 5.18 5.72 -0.37
N ILE A 438 4.79 5.28 0.81
CA ILE A 438 3.80 4.22 0.99
C ILE A 438 2.68 4.78 1.86
N TYR A 439 1.50 4.95 1.28
CA TYR A 439 0.29 5.36 1.97
C TYR A 439 -0.54 4.11 2.25
N GLY A 440 -0.53 3.68 3.51
CA GLY A 440 -1.22 2.49 3.98
C GLY A 440 -0.51 1.19 3.62
N VAL A 441 -0.38 0.33 4.62
CA VAL A 441 0.16 -1.03 4.49
C VAL A 441 -0.84 -2.00 5.11
N LYS A 442 -1.12 -3.10 4.41
CA LYS A 442 -1.76 -4.27 5.01
C LYS A 442 -0.93 -5.52 4.78
N THR A 443 -0.47 -6.09 5.89
CA THR A 443 0.36 -7.30 5.92
C THR A 443 -0.21 -8.38 6.84
N GLU A 444 0.10 -9.63 6.52
CA GLU A 444 -0.13 -10.84 7.30
C GLU A 444 1.12 -11.70 7.13
N TYR A 445 1.18 -12.80 7.87
CA TYR A 445 2.25 -13.81 7.85
C TYR A 445 3.40 -13.61 8.84
N GLN A 446 4.25 -14.63 8.96
CA GLN A 446 5.28 -14.80 9.99
C GLN A 446 6.69 -14.47 9.45
N THR A 447 6.89 -13.26 8.96
CA THR A 447 8.20 -12.81 8.45
C THR A 447 8.35 -11.29 8.58
N ARG A 448 9.46 -10.75 8.07
CA ARG A 448 9.67 -9.31 7.92
C ARG A 448 8.76 -8.80 6.80
N PHE A 449 8.09 -7.69 7.03
CA PHE A 449 7.30 -7.06 5.99
C PHE A 449 8.21 -6.35 4.98
N LEU A 450 9.06 -5.42 5.44
CA LEU A 450 9.89 -4.63 4.53
C LEU A 450 11.32 -4.44 5.05
N ILE A 451 12.29 -4.60 4.17
CA ILE A 451 13.68 -4.18 4.39
C ILE A 451 13.92 -2.90 3.59
N GLY A 452 14.43 -1.85 4.23
CA GLY A 452 14.90 -0.62 3.61
C GLY A 452 16.41 -0.49 3.81
N ALA A 453 17.17 -0.30 2.74
CA ALA A 453 18.63 -0.16 2.82
C ALA A 453 19.13 0.96 1.92
N ASN A 454 20.07 1.80 2.38
CA ASN A 454 20.75 2.82 1.56
C ASN A 454 19.78 3.67 0.72
N THR A 455 18.67 4.09 1.33
CA THR A 455 17.56 4.74 0.60
C THR A 455 17.38 6.17 1.06
N GLU A 456 17.19 7.09 0.12
CA GLU A 456 16.90 8.50 0.41
C GLU A 456 15.39 8.78 0.32
N SER A 457 14.81 9.40 1.34
CA SER A 457 13.38 9.73 1.40
C SER A 457 12.47 8.50 1.28
N LEU A 458 12.50 7.65 2.32
CA LEU A 458 11.57 6.53 2.49
C LEU A 458 10.50 6.89 3.52
N HIS A 459 9.28 7.18 3.08
CA HIS A 459 8.17 7.56 3.96
C HIS A 459 7.06 6.52 3.93
N ILE A 460 6.69 6.01 5.10
CA ILE A 460 5.64 5.00 5.29
C ILE A 460 4.59 5.56 6.25
N PHE A 461 3.37 5.72 5.76
CA PHE A 461 2.24 6.23 6.52
C PHE A 461 1.27 5.09 6.80
N GLY A 462 1.21 4.68 8.07
CA GLY A 462 0.33 3.62 8.53
C GLY A 462 0.86 2.22 8.27
N HIS A 463 0.65 1.38 9.26
CA HIS A 463 0.84 -0.06 9.17
C HIS A 463 -0.35 -0.77 9.81
N GLY A 464 -0.77 -1.89 9.23
CA GLY A 464 -1.63 -2.81 9.95
C GLY A 464 -1.73 -4.18 9.30
N GLY A 465 -2.57 -5.00 9.94
CA GLY A 465 -2.80 -6.39 9.61
C GLY A 465 -2.21 -7.35 10.65
N ASN A 466 -2.51 -8.63 10.48
CA ASN A 466 -2.19 -9.67 11.45
C ASN A 466 -0.89 -10.39 11.07
N ALA A 467 0.23 -9.72 11.26
CA ALA A 467 1.56 -10.26 11.02
C ALA A 467 2.33 -10.41 12.33
N THR A 468 3.31 -11.31 12.35
CA THR A 468 4.36 -11.33 13.37
C THR A 468 5.71 -11.42 12.66
N SER A 469 6.75 -10.79 13.17
CA SER A 469 8.09 -10.99 12.63
C SER A 469 8.72 -12.30 13.15
N VAL A 470 9.83 -12.72 12.52
CA VAL A 470 10.68 -13.78 13.07
C VAL A 470 11.24 -13.37 14.45
N PRO A 471 11.41 -14.32 15.39
CA PRO A 471 11.98 -14.05 16.71
C PRO A 471 13.29 -13.27 16.64
N GLY A 472 13.46 -12.30 17.53
CA GLY A 472 14.68 -11.50 17.58
C GLY A 472 14.85 -10.53 16.41
N SER A 473 13.83 -10.33 15.56
CA SER A 473 13.84 -9.33 14.47
C SER A 473 12.68 -8.33 14.60
N ALA A 474 12.19 -7.79 13.46
CA ALA A 474 11.12 -6.80 13.40
C ALA A 474 10.34 -6.81 12.08
N HIS A 475 9.15 -6.19 12.04
CA HIS A 475 8.39 -6.06 10.79
C HIS A 475 9.15 -5.25 9.74
N TYR A 476 9.85 -4.20 10.18
CA TYR A 476 10.70 -3.41 9.32
C TYR A 476 12.13 -3.41 9.82
N LEU A 477 13.06 -3.55 8.88
CA LEU A 477 14.48 -3.30 9.11
C LEU A 477 14.90 -2.15 8.21
N PHE A 478 15.45 -1.09 8.79
CA PHE A 478 15.99 0.05 8.06
C PHE A 478 17.48 0.15 8.33
N THR A 479 18.27 0.28 7.27
CA THR A 479 19.73 0.45 7.34
C THR A 479 20.13 1.62 6.46
N ASP A 480 20.73 2.64 7.06
CA ASP A 480 21.25 3.82 6.36
C ASP A 480 20.22 4.48 5.42
N CYS A 481 18.97 4.54 5.88
CA CYS A 481 17.90 5.27 5.21
C CYS A 481 17.92 6.74 5.63
N ARG A 482 18.27 7.65 4.71
CA ARG A 482 18.20 9.10 4.94
C ARG A 482 16.77 9.59 4.76
N ASP A 483 16.37 10.62 5.51
CA ASP A 483 15.01 11.16 5.46
C ASP A 483 13.93 10.07 5.70
N LEU A 484 14.14 9.17 6.66
CA LEU A 484 13.20 8.10 7.00
C LEU A 484 12.01 8.65 7.79
N LEU A 485 10.80 8.21 7.43
CA LEU A 485 9.57 8.52 8.16
C LEU A 485 8.71 7.27 8.27
N VAL A 486 8.29 6.93 9.49
CA VAL A 486 7.26 5.92 9.74
C VAL A 486 6.21 6.54 10.67
N SER A 487 4.95 6.63 10.22
CA SER A 487 3.86 7.14 11.07
C SER A 487 2.82 6.06 11.36
N ASN A 488 2.15 6.21 12.51
CA ASN A 488 1.03 5.37 12.93
C ASN A 488 1.34 3.87 12.82
N MET A 489 2.45 3.43 13.41
CA MET A 489 2.79 2.00 13.47
C MET A 489 1.73 1.27 14.33
N SER A 490 1.01 0.32 13.77
CA SER A 490 -0.18 -0.26 14.41
C SER A 490 -0.38 -1.74 14.04
N ASP A 491 0.60 -2.56 14.42
CA ASP A 491 0.47 -4.02 14.26
C ASP A 491 -0.56 -4.60 15.25
N GLN A 492 -1.23 -5.67 14.83
CA GLN A 492 -2.36 -6.22 15.56
C GLN A 492 -1.92 -7.33 16.50
N ILE A 493 -1.37 -6.93 17.64
CA ILE A 493 -0.85 -7.87 18.62
C ILE A 493 -1.95 -8.74 19.24
N ASN A 494 -1.66 -10.03 19.36
CA ASN A 494 -2.49 -10.96 20.12
C ASN A 494 -1.97 -11.08 21.57
N PHE A 495 -2.56 -10.33 22.50
CA PHE A 495 -2.20 -10.36 23.93
C PHE A 495 -2.34 -11.74 24.61
N ARG A 496 -3.12 -12.66 24.01
CA ARG A 496 -3.33 -14.02 24.52
C ARG A 496 -2.21 -14.98 24.12
N GLN A 497 -1.43 -14.66 23.10
CA GLN A 497 -0.33 -15.52 22.63
C GLN A 497 0.86 -15.41 23.60
N LYS A 498 1.13 -16.48 24.37
CA LYS A 498 2.23 -16.53 25.35
C LYS A 498 3.42 -17.37 24.91
N THR A 499 3.20 -18.34 24.03
CA THR A 499 4.23 -19.22 23.46
C THR A 499 4.17 -19.19 21.94
N PRO A 500 5.23 -19.55 21.20
CA PRO A 500 5.15 -19.70 19.75
C PRO A 500 4.13 -20.78 19.34
N ARG A 501 3.38 -20.55 18.27
CA ARG A 501 2.41 -21.50 17.69
C ARG A 501 2.74 -21.77 16.23
N THR A 502 3.09 -23.01 15.92
CA THR A 502 3.30 -23.46 14.55
C THR A 502 1.96 -23.57 13.81
N ILE A 503 1.92 -23.12 12.56
CA ILE A 503 0.79 -23.30 11.65
C ILE A 503 1.27 -24.22 10.52
N PRO A 504 0.50 -25.25 10.14
CA PRO A 504 0.82 -26.07 8.97
C PRO A 504 1.10 -25.18 7.74
N TYR A 505 2.12 -25.53 6.96
CA TYR A 505 2.54 -24.81 5.74
C TYR A 505 3.18 -23.43 5.94
N HIS A 506 3.44 -23.00 7.19
CA HIS A 506 4.23 -21.80 7.47
C HIS A 506 5.65 -22.23 7.87
N LYS A 507 6.69 -21.59 7.32
CA LYS A 507 8.08 -21.87 7.72
C LYS A 507 8.40 -21.37 9.13
N HIS A 508 7.75 -20.29 9.54
CA HIS A 508 7.98 -19.64 10.83
C HIS A 508 6.72 -19.67 11.71
N PRO A 509 6.87 -19.89 13.04
CA PRO A 509 5.73 -19.91 13.95
C PRO A 509 5.16 -18.50 14.15
N VAL A 510 3.88 -18.44 14.53
CA VAL A 510 3.29 -17.22 15.11
C VAL A 510 3.89 -17.03 16.49
N VAL A 511 4.55 -15.90 16.72
CA VAL A 511 5.27 -15.64 17.98
C VAL A 511 4.53 -14.61 18.83
N PRO A 512 4.69 -14.65 20.17
CA PRO A 512 4.25 -13.55 21.04
C PRO A 512 4.84 -12.22 20.60
N PHE A 513 4.08 -11.13 20.75
CA PHE A 513 4.53 -9.77 20.38
C PHE A 513 5.76 -9.30 21.18
N THR A 514 6.08 -9.96 22.30
CA THR A 514 7.27 -9.72 23.09
C THR A 514 8.55 -10.28 22.47
N GLN A 515 8.47 -11.05 21.38
CA GLN A 515 9.63 -11.68 20.73
C GLN A 515 10.12 -10.94 19.48
N TYR A 516 9.46 -9.84 19.09
CA TYR A 516 9.90 -9.00 17.96
C TYR A 516 9.66 -7.52 18.25
N ALA A 517 10.43 -6.67 17.60
CA ALA A 517 10.21 -5.23 17.63
C ALA A 517 9.25 -4.81 16.49
N PRO A 518 8.51 -3.70 16.63
CA PRO A 518 7.78 -3.11 15.50
C PRO A 518 8.71 -2.85 14.31
N PHE A 519 9.84 -2.19 14.57
CA PHE A 519 10.88 -1.94 13.60
C PHE A 519 12.24 -1.72 14.27
N ILE A 520 13.30 -1.87 13.48
CA ILE A 520 14.69 -1.62 13.85
C ILE A 520 15.26 -0.62 12.84
N VAL A 521 15.96 0.39 13.33
CA VAL A 521 16.66 1.38 12.50
C VAL A 521 18.14 1.33 12.84
N SER A 522 18.99 1.10 11.84
CA SER A 522 20.44 1.19 11.95
C SER A 522 20.91 2.37 11.12
N GLU A 523 21.55 3.34 11.76
CA GLU A 523 22.08 4.56 11.13
C GLU A 523 23.50 4.80 11.66
N ASN A 524 24.47 4.96 10.75
CA ASN A 524 25.88 5.22 11.12
C ASN A 524 26.45 4.17 12.09
N GLY A 525 26.10 2.90 11.89
CA GLY A 525 26.52 1.78 12.74
C GLY A 525 25.82 1.71 14.12
N ARG A 526 24.90 2.63 14.44
CA ARG A 526 24.10 2.58 15.66
C ARG A 526 22.72 1.98 15.38
N GLU A 527 22.45 0.85 16.00
CA GLU A 527 21.13 0.23 15.98
C GLU A 527 20.21 0.82 17.07
N THR A 528 19.00 1.20 16.67
CA THR A 528 17.89 1.53 17.57
C THR A 528 16.75 0.55 17.33
N ARG A 529 16.45 -0.24 18.36
CA ARG A 529 15.36 -1.20 18.37
C ARG A 529 14.18 -0.61 19.12
N ILE A 530 13.01 -0.52 18.47
CA ILE A 530 11.81 -0.05 19.16
C ILE A 530 11.39 -1.05 20.25
N PRO A 531 11.16 -0.61 21.49
CA PRO A 531 10.71 -1.48 22.55
C PRO A 531 9.40 -2.20 22.19
N VAL A 532 9.28 -3.46 22.63
CA VAL A 532 8.14 -4.34 22.24
C VAL A 532 6.78 -3.82 22.70
N LEU A 533 6.75 -2.98 23.75
CA LEU A 533 5.55 -2.34 24.27
C LEU A 533 5.24 -0.98 23.61
N GLU A 534 5.96 -0.60 22.55
CA GLU A 534 5.79 0.71 21.92
C GLU A 534 5.32 0.59 20.48
N ARG A 535 4.47 1.52 20.06
CA ARG A 535 3.90 1.63 18.72
C ARG A 535 3.96 3.08 18.28
N PRO A 536 5.11 3.55 17.77
CA PRO A 536 5.33 4.97 17.55
C PRO A 536 4.27 5.59 16.62
N VAL A 537 3.72 6.74 17.05
CA VAL A 537 2.88 7.57 16.18
C VAL A 537 3.73 8.25 15.10
N LEU A 538 5.00 8.51 15.41
CA LEU A 538 6.00 9.04 14.48
C LEU A 538 7.39 8.52 14.83
N TRP A 539 8.08 7.93 13.86
CA TRP A 539 9.54 7.90 13.78
C TRP A 539 10.00 8.81 12.67
N ARG A 540 11.03 9.60 12.94
CA ARG A 540 11.57 10.54 11.97
C ARG A 540 13.07 10.74 12.16
N SER A 541 13.85 10.51 11.11
CA SER A 541 15.32 10.67 11.14
C SER A 541 15.88 11.23 9.82
N GLY A 542 17.11 11.76 9.88
CA GLY A 542 17.87 12.21 8.69
C GLY A 542 17.37 13.51 8.05
N TYR A 543 17.02 14.50 8.88
CA TYR A 543 16.59 15.84 8.46
C TYR A 543 17.69 16.69 7.82
#